data_AF-A0A9Y2B4F5-F1
#
_entry.id   AF-A0A9Y2B4F5-F1
#
_cell.length_a   1.000
_cell.length_b   1.000
_cell.length_c   1.000
_cell.angle_alpha   90.00
_cell.angle_beta   90.00
_cell.angle_gamma   90.00
#
_symmetry.space_group_name_H-M   'P 1'
#
loop_
_entity.id
_entity.type
_entity.pdbx_description
1 polymer ?
#
loop_
_entity_poly.entity_id
_entity_poly.type
_entity_poly.pdbx_seq_one_letter_code
_entity_poly.pdbx_strand_id
1 'polypeptide(L)'
;MFEIGLTDTLRVALLNAAKLGFTTSVFVAIRTRRHDAEWLSAFDIAIAGIDEIAECHRMAGDIDYILKLRVRDIADYDRIYQRLIKRIPDLADVTASFSMEEMKSTTALPRPA
;
A
#
# COMPACT_ATOMS: atom_id res chain seq x y z
N MET A 1 22.71 -27.19 1.26
CA MET A 1 23.58 -26.30 0.48
C MET A 1 23.00 -24.90 0.68
N PHE A 2 23.61 -24.10 1.57
CA PHE A 2 23.14 -22.75 1.87
C PHE A 2 23.78 -21.81 0.85
N GLU A 3 22.98 -21.22 -0.03
CA GLU A 3 23.45 -20.19 -0.96
C GLU A 3 23.63 -18.88 -0.19
N ILE A 4 24.87 -18.43 -0.11
CA ILE A 4 25.33 -17.29 0.66
C ILE A 4 25.09 -16.04 -0.20
N GLY A 5 24.07 -15.23 0.14
CA GLY A 5 23.83 -13.92 -0.51
C GLY A 5 22.38 -13.54 -0.80
N LEU A 6 21.41 -14.45 -0.58
CA LEU A 6 19.98 -14.22 -0.89
C LEU A 6 19.14 -13.74 0.30
N THR A 7 19.73 -13.57 1.48
CA THR A 7 18.95 -13.39 2.73
C THR A 7 19.22 -12.04 3.37
N ASP A 8 18.33 -11.07 3.15
CA ASP A 8 18.17 -9.93 4.05
C ASP A 8 17.52 -10.45 5.34
N THR A 9 18.33 -10.69 6.38
CA THR A 9 17.86 -11.32 7.63
C THR A 9 17.01 -10.37 8.49
N LEU A 10 15.81 -10.02 8.03
CA LEU A 10 14.75 -9.44 8.83
C LEU A 10 13.75 -10.55 9.21
N ARG A 11 13.53 -10.75 10.52
CA ARG A 11 12.49 -11.67 11.01
C ARG A 11 11.21 -10.89 11.29
N VAL A 12 10.15 -11.21 10.57
CA VAL A 12 8.81 -10.66 10.79
C VAL A 12 7.84 -11.76 11.23
N ALA A 13 6.96 -11.44 12.17
CA ALA A 13 5.86 -12.33 12.55
C ALA A 13 4.61 -11.95 11.73
N LEU A 14 4.08 -12.90 10.97
CA LEU A 14 2.84 -12.69 10.22
C LEU A 14 1.65 -12.86 11.16
N LEU A 15 0.91 -11.78 11.39
CA LEU A 15 -0.29 -11.77 12.22
C LEU A 15 -1.54 -12.04 11.40
N ASN A 16 -2.56 -12.61 12.02
CA ASN A 16 -3.85 -12.81 11.39
C ASN A 16 -4.63 -11.49 11.36
N ALA A 17 -4.76 -10.90 10.17
CA ALA A 17 -5.43 -9.63 9.95
C ALA A 17 -6.89 -9.62 10.46
N ALA A 18 -7.66 -10.67 10.19
CA ALA A 18 -9.04 -10.79 10.63
C ALA A 18 -9.17 -10.80 12.16
N LYS A 19 -8.26 -11.46 12.88
CA LYS A 19 -8.22 -11.43 14.36
C LYS A 19 -7.87 -10.06 14.94
N LEU A 20 -7.19 -9.21 14.17
CA LEU A 20 -6.88 -7.83 14.52
C LEU A 20 -7.98 -6.84 14.07
N GLY A 21 -9.06 -7.35 13.46
CA GLY A 21 -10.19 -6.55 12.98
C GLY A 21 -10.03 -5.99 11.57
N PHE A 22 -8.92 -6.25 10.87
CA PHE A 22 -8.77 -5.86 9.47
C PHE A 22 -9.54 -6.85 8.59
N THR A 23 -10.76 -6.47 8.21
CA THR A 23 -11.70 -7.38 7.53
C THR A 23 -11.59 -7.33 6.01
N THR A 24 -11.04 -6.25 5.44
CA THR A 24 -10.95 -6.09 3.99
C THR A 24 -9.69 -5.32 3.58
N SER A 25 -9.39 -5.38 2.29
CA SER A 25 -8.35 -4.56 1.66
C SER A 25 -8.99 -3.55 0.73
N VAL A 26 -8.37 -2.37 0.65
CA VAL A 26 -8.77 -1.34 -0.30
C VAL A 26 -7.61 -1.07 -1.25
N PHE A 27 -7.90 -1.08 -2.55
CA PHE A 27 -6.96 -0.67 -3.58
C PHE A 27 -7.26 0.76 -3.97
N VAL A 28 -6.28 1.65 -3.82
CA VAL A 28 -6.42 3.06 -4.13
C VAL A 28 -5.57 3.36 -5.36
N ALA A 29 -6.21 3.80 -6.44
CA ALA A 29 -5.56 4.32 -7.63
C ALA A 29 -5.44 5.84 -7.51
N ILE A 30 -4.22 6.36 -7.66
CA ILE A 30 -3.91 7.78 -7.59
C ILE A 30 -3.40 8.26 -8.94
N ARG A 31 -3.94 9.41 -9.38
CA ARG A 31 -3.36 10.24 -10.42
C ARG A 31 -2.87 11.55 -9.83
N THR A 32 -1.71 12.00 -10.28
CA THR A 32 -1.09 13.28 -9.89
C THR A 32 -0.70 14.08 -11.13
N ARG A 33 -0.69 15.41 -11.00
CA ARG A 33 -0.18 16.31 -12.05
C ARG A 33 1.28 16.71 -11.81
N ARG A 34 1.86 16.28 -10.70
CA ARG A 34 3.16 16.69 -10.19
C ARG A 34 4.06 15.46 -10.09
N HIS A 35 5.25 15.54 -10.67
CA HIS A 35 6.29 14.50 -10.60
C HIS A 35 7.68 15.09 -10.35
N ASP A 36 7.75 16.32 -9.84
CA ASP A 36 9.01 16.92 -9.40
C ASP A 36 9.53 16.28 -8.11
N ALA A 37 10.83 16.43 -7.88
CA ALA A 37 11.53 15.78 -6.78
C ALA A 37 10.98 16.15 -5.40
N GLU A 38 10.54 17.40 -5.21
CA GLU A 38 9.96 17.87 -3.96
C GLU A 38 8.63 17.17 -3.68
N TRP A 39 7.75 17.11 -4.68
CA TRP A 39 6.49 16.40 -4.58
C TRP A 39 6.69 14.91 -4.29
N LEU A 40 7.62 14.26 -5.01
CA LEU A 40 7.94 12.84 -4.79
C LEU A 40 8.44 12.59 -3.36
N SER A 41 9.30 13.45 -2.83
CA SER A 41 9.78 13.34 -1.46
C SER A 41 8.65 13.49 -0.44
N ALA A 42 7.74 14.45 -0.64
CA ALA A 42 6.59 14.64 0.23
C ALA A 42 5.63 13.43 0.16
N PHE A 43 5.41 12.88 -1.03
CA PHE A 43 4.61 11.68 -1.26
C PHE A 43 5.20 10.48 -0.51
N ASP A 44 6.48 10.20 -0.67
CA ASP A 44 7.16 9.07 -0.03
C ASP A 44 7.05 9.13 1.51
N ILE A 45 7.34 10.30 2.09
CA ILE A 45 7.19 10.54 3.54
C ILE A 45 5.74 10.36 3.98
N ALA A 46 4.78 10.86 3.21
CA ALA A 46 3.36 10.76 3.54
C ALA A 46 2.89 9.30 3.56
N ILE A 47 3.27 8.51 2.54
CA ILE A 47 2.91 7.09 2.43
C ILE A 47 3.56 6.28 3.55
N ALA A 48 4.86 6.47 3.78
CA ALA A 48 5.60 5.78 4.84
C ALA A 48 5.04 6.07 6.25
N GLY A 49 4.40 7.22 6.45
CA GLY A 49 3.78 7.61 7.72
C GLY A 49 2.35 7.12 7.93
N ILE A 50 1.80 6.26 7.06
CA ILE A 50 0.45 5.69 7.17
C ILE A 50 0.57 4.15 7.24
N ASP A 51 0.55 3.60 8.45
CA ASP A 51 0.77 2.17 8.71
C ASP A 51 -0.26 1.26 8.02
N GLU A 52 -1.45 1.76 7.73
CA GLU A 52 -2.49 0.98 7.05
C GLU A 52 -2.18 0.72 5.57
N ILE A 53 -1.21 1.43 4.98
CA ILE A 53 -0.72 1.20 3.62
C ILE A 53 0.27 0.05 3.66
N ALA A 54 -0.17 -1.13 3.21
CA ALA A 54 0.65 -2.34 3.18
C ALA A 54 1.59 -2.36 1.97
N GLU A 55 1.17 -1.79 0.84
CA GLU A 55 1.97 -1.75 -0.38
C GLU A 55 1.68 -0.44 -1.15
N CYS A 56 2.70 0.11 -1.80
CA CYS A 56 2.59 1.24 -2.71
C CYS A 56 3.47 0.99 -3.94
N HIS A 57 2.90 1.14 -5.13
CA HIS A 57 3.55 0.86 -6.40
C HIS A 57 3.40 2.06 -7.32
N ARG A 58 4.51 2.52 -7.92
CA ARG A 58 4.46 3.44 -9.05
C ARG A 58 4.18 2.66 -10.32
N MET A 59 3.19 3.10 -11.08
CA MET A 59 2.71 2.40 -12.26
C MET A 59 3.20 3.09 -13.53
N ALA A 60 3.32 2.31 -14.60
CA ALA A 60 3.45 2.84 -15.96
C ALA A 60 2.07 2.83 -16.62
N GLY A 61 1.57 3.99 -17.06
CA GLY A 61 0.26 4.13 -17.69
C GLY A 61 -0.52 5.33 -17.15
N ASP A 62 -1.84 5.26 -17.23
CA ASP A 62 -2.69 6.42 -16.89
C ASP A 62 -2.86 6.62 -15.37
N ILE A 63 -2.62 5.60 -14.56
CA ILE A 63 -2.61 5.69 -13.10
C ILE A 63 -1.15 5.85 -12.69
N ASP A 64 -0.83 6.80 -11.83
CA ASP A 64 0.55 7.04 -11.40
C ASP A 64 0.95 6.10 -10.26
N TYR A 65 0.04 5.87 -9.31
CA TYR A 65 0.30 5.02 -8.15
C TYR A 65 -0.89 4.13 -7.81
N ILE A 66 -0.59 2.90 -7.37
CA ILE A 66 -1.57 2.00 -6.75
C ILE A 66 -1.11 1.71 -5.33
N LEU A 67 -2.02 1.86 -4.39
CA LEU A 67 -1.82 1.52 -2.99
C LEU A 67 -2.74 0.37 -2.59
N LYS A 68 -2.23 -0.50 -1.72
CA LYS A 68 -3.02 -1.52 -1.04
C LYS A 68 -3.08 -1.20 0.43
N LEU A 69 -4.28 -0.94 0.93
CA LEU A 69 -4.55 -0.64 2.32
C LEU A 69 -5.20 -1.85 3.00
N ARG A 70 -4.89 -2.07 4.29
CA ARG A 70 -5.64 -2.97 5.17
C ARG A 70 -6.53 -2.12 6.06
N VAL A 71 -7.84 -2.35 6.01
CA VAL A 71 -8.81 -1.53 6.75
C VAL A 71 -9.78 -2.41 7.54
N ARG A 72 -10.31 -1.86 8.63
CA ARG A 72 -11.33 -2.55 9.44
C ARG A 72 -12.71 -2.50 8.80
N ASP A 73 -13.05 -1.37 8.21
CA ASP A 73 -14.33 -1.10 7.55
C ASP A 73 -14.24 0.17 6.66
N ILE A 74 -15.37 0.60 6.11
CA ILE A 74 -15.46 1.80 5.27
C ILE A 74 -15.17 3.09 6.06
N ALA A 75 -15.53 3.15 7.33
CA ALA A 75 -15.29 4.34 8.16
C ALA A 75 -13.81 4.48 8.52
N ASP A 76 -13.12 3.36 8.73
CA ASP A 76 -11.68 3.31 8.91
C ASP A 76 -10.95 3.75 7.64
N TYR A 77 -11.42 3.29 6.46
CA TYR A 77 -10.94 3.77 5.17
C TYR A 77 -11.12 5.29 5.02
N ASP A 78 -12.30 5.85 5.34
CA ASP A 78 -12.52 7.31 5.23
C ASP A 78 -11.52 8.10 6.09
N ARG A 79 -11.23 7.65 7.32
CA ARG A 79 -10.20 8.29 8.16
C ARG A 79 -8.81 8.23 7.53
N ILE A 80 -8.46 7.11 6.90
CA ILE A 80 -7.17 6.96 6.20
C ILE A 80 -7.15 7.87 4.97
N TYR A 81 -8.23 7.91 4.19
CA TYR A 81 -8.39 8.77 3.02
C TYR A 81 -8.23 10.26 3.39
N GLN A 82 -8.89 10.72 4.44
CA GLN A 82 -8.76 12.10 4.94
C GLN A 82 -7.32 12.43 5.37
N ARG A 83 -6.62 11.48 6.02
CA ARG A 83 -5.18 11.63 6.35
C ARG A 83 -4.32 11.70 5.09
N LEU A 84 -4.61 10.88 4.09
CA LEU A 84 -3.86 10.77 2.85
C LEU A 84 -3.96 12.08 2.04
N ILE A 85 -5.18 12.57 1.78
CA ILE A 85 -5.37 13.82 1.02
C ILE A 85 -4.86 15.07 1.75
N LYS A 86 -4.80 15.02 3.10
CA LYS A 86 -4.23 16.11 3.90
C LYS A 86 -2.70 16.16 3.84
N ARG A 87 -2.05 15.00 3.69
CA ARG A 87 -0.58 14.89 3.69
C ARG A 87 0.02 15.01 2.30
N ILE A 88 -0.71 14.60 1.27
CA ILE A 88 -0.22 14.60 -0.11
C ILE A 88 -0.86 15.77 -0.85
N PRO A 89 -0.09 16.83 -1.15
CA PRO A 89 -0.60 17.94 -1.94
C PRO A 89 -0.87 17.52 -3.38
N ASP A 90 -1.77 18.23 -4.06
CA ASP A 90 -1.96 18.16 -5.51
C ASP A 90 -2.37 16.78 -6.08
N LEU A 91 -3.08 15.96 -5.31
CA LEU A 91 -3.75 14.76 -5.83
C LEU A 91 -4.82 15.15 -6.85
N ALA A 92 -4.69 14.64 -8.08
CA ALA A 92 -5.58 15.01 -9.18
C ALA A 92 -6.86 14.17 -9.18
N ASP A 93 -6.71 12.87 -8.93
CA ASP A 93 -7.82 11.92 -8.85
C ASP A 93 -7.45 10.77 -7.92
N VAL A 94 -8.42 10.30 -7.13
CA VAL A 94 -8.25 9.21 -6.16
C VAL A 94 -9.46 8.30 -6.27
N THR A 95 -9.26 7.09 -6.76
CA THR A 95 -10.32 6.08 -6.89
C THR A 95 -10.02 4.90 -5.99
N ALA A 96 -10.99 4.50 -5.18
CA ALA A 96 -10.86 3.34 -4.29
C ALA A 96 -11.74 2.18 -4.73
N SER A 97 -11.18 0.97 -4.67
CA SER A 97 -11.87 -0.29 -4.94
C SER A 97 -11.72 -1.22 -3.74
N PHE A 98 -12.85 -1.65 -3.18
CA PHE A 98 -12.88 -2.55 -2.03
C PHE A 98 -12.78 -4.01 -2.49
N SER A 99 -11.88 -4.75 -1.86
CA SER A 99 -11.78 -6.20 -2.08
C SER A 99 -12.96 -6.91 -1.44
N MET A 100 -13.70 -7.67 -2.26
CA MET A 100 -14.81 -8.49 -1.79
C MET A 100 -14.32 -9.80 -1.15
N GLU A 101 -13.25 -10.38 -1.70
CA GLU A 101 -12.65 -11.62 -1.23
C GLU A 101 -11.13 -11.61 -1.47
N GLU A 102 -10.35 -12.04 -0.48
CA GLU A 102 -8.92 -12.31 -0.65
C GLU A 102 -8.69 -13.79 -0.98
N MET A 103 -8.55 -14.09 -2.27
CA MET A 103 -8.33 -15.47 -2.74
C MET A 103 -6.93 -16.01 -2.37
N LYS A 104 -5.91 -15.14 -2.36
CA LYS A 104 -4.52 -15.50 -2.06
C LYS A 104 -3.70 -14.27 -1.65
N SER A 105 -2.91 -14.41 -0.58
CA SER A 105 -1.92 -13.42 -0.15
C SER A 105 -0.71 -14.15 0.44
N THR A 106 0.49 -13.88 -0.08
CA THR A 106 1.73 -14.52 0.37
C THR A 106 2.89 -13.55 0.29
N THR A 107 3.76 -13.57 1.30
CA THR A 107 5.05 -12.87 1.29
C THR A 107 6.18 -13.72 0.71
N ALA A 108 5.93 -15.02 0.50
CA ALA A 108 6.92 -15.92 -0.08
C ALA A 108 7.14 -15.60 -1.57
N LEU A 109 8.40 -15.38 -1.93
CA LEU A 109 8.83 -15.25 -3.33
C LEU A 109 8.73 -16.61 -4.06
N PRO A 110 8.52 -16.60 -5.39
CA PRO A 110 8.61 -17.83 -6.17
C PRO A 110 9.99 -18.47 -6.01
N ARG A 111 10.04 -19.79 -5.91
CA ARG A 111 11.31 -20.52 -5.86
C ARG A 111 11.96 -20.49 -7.25
N PRO A 112 13.28 -20.32 -7.36
CA PRO A 112 13.99 -20.55 -8.62
C PRO A 112 13.73 -21.98 -9.10
N ALA A 113 13.75 -22.18 -10.42
CA ALA A 113 13.61 -23.49 -11.06
C ALA A 113 14.80 -24.41 -10.77
#